data_AF-A0AAQ4DUQ5-F1
#
_entry.id   AF-A0AAQ4DUQ5-F1
#
_cell.length_a   1.000
_cell.length_b   1.000
_cell.length_c   1.000
_cell.angle_alpha   90.00
_cell.angle_beta   90.00
_cell.angle_gamma   90.00
#
_symmetry.space_group_name_H-M   'P 1'
#
loop_
_entity.id
_entity.type
_entity.pdbx_description
1 polymer ?
#
loop_
_entity_poly.entity_id
_entity_poly.type
_entity_poly.pdbx_seq_one_letter_code
_entity_poly.pdbx_strand_id
1 'polypeptide(L)'
;MGLLPGTTFDEFFEEFLVGHVPFGSYFDNVLSWYARRNDPNVLFFYYETLKERPVTVTLDIAEFLDARIAERLRGDEALLRYIVDKTSFGSLKASAISAISELGTEKGKAGLEKDRLDNLARNFFRKGEVGDWKRHLKPEQEQRLRRLCEERLKGTGMWRTWKKWFQ
;
A
#
# COMPACT_ATOMS: atom_id res chain seq x y z
N MET A 1 10.75 1.69 -2.16
CA MET A 1 11.81 0.65 -2.09
C MET A 1 12.06 0.22 -3.52
N GLY A 2 13.09 0.78 -4.14
CA GLY A 2 13.54 0.32 -5.46
C GLY A 2 14.21 -1.04 -5.30
N LEU A 3 14.27 -1.80 -6.40
CA LEU A 3 15.12 -2.99 -6.50
C LEU A 3 16.53 -2.64 -6.01
N LEU A 4 17.22 -3.59 -5.36
CA LEU A 4 18.62 -3.40 -4.99
C LEU A 4 19.42 -2.94 -6.23
N PRO A 5 20.41 -2.04 -6.09
CA PRO A 5 21.14 -1.52 -7.24
C PRO A 5 21.71 -2.67 -8.09
N GLY A 6 21.29 -2.76 -9.35
CA GLY A 6 21.72 -3.79 -10.29
C GLY A 6 20.80 -5.01 -10.45
N THR A 7 19.74 -5.13 -9.65
CA THR A 7 18.77 -6.24 -9.78
C THR A 7 17.70 -5.92 -10.81
N THR A 8 17.49 -6.83 -11.76
CA THR A 8 16.39 -6.76 -12.73
C THR A 8 15.06 -7.10 -12.08
N PHE A 9 13.96 -6.74 -12.73
CA PHE A 9 12.63 -7.14 -12.24
C PHE A 9 12.46 -8.67 -12.24
N ASP A 10 13.06 -9.37 -13.20
CA ASP A 10 12.98 -10.83 -13.30
C ASP A 10 13.68 -11.50 -12.11
N GLU A 11 14.88 -11.08 -11.76
CA GLU A 11 15.61 -11.58 -10.58
C GLU A 11 14.83 -11.29 -9.30
N PHE A 12 14.32 -10.06 -9.15
CA PHE A 12 13.49 -9.72 -8.00
C PHE A 12 12.22 -10.56 -7.90
N PHE A 13 11.59 -10.87 -9.04
CA PHE A 13 10.40 -11.72 -9.08
C PHE A 13 10.71 -13.12 -8.53
N GLU A 14 11.85 -13.71 -8.90
CA GLU A 14 12.27 -15.01 -8.37
C GLU A 14 12.51 -14.96 -6.84
N GLU A 15 13.27 -13.96 -6.36
CA GLU A 15 13.54 -13.80 -4.93
C GLU A 15 12.23 -13.53 -4.14
N PHE A 16 11.30 -12.77 -4.71
CA PHE A 16 9.99 -12.51 -4.11
C PHE A 16 9.16 -13.79 -3.95
N LEU A 17 9.14 -14.67 -4.95
CA LEU A 17 8.36 -15.91 -4.89
C LEU A 17 8.84 -16.86 -3.78
N VAL A 18 10.15 -16.90 -3.53
CA VAL A 18 10.74 -17.72 -2.47
C VAL A 18 10.87 -16.99 -1.13
N GLY A 19 10.50 -15.71 -1.07
CA GLY A 19 10.54 -14.91 0.16
C GLY A 19 11.94 -14.44 0.57
N HIS A 20 12.91 -14.43 -0.34
CA HIS A 20 14.25 -13.89 -0.14
C HIS A 20 14.32 -12.37 -0.36
N VAL A 21 13.35 -11.67 0.23
CA VAL A 21 13.25 -10.22 0.21
C VAL A 21 13.18 -9.70 1.64
N PRO A 22 13.43 -8.41 1.90
CA PRO A 22 13.21 -7.85 3.23
C PRO A 22 11.81 -8.20 3.75
N PHE A 23 11.74 -8.60 5.03
CA PHE A 23 10.54 -9.10 5.71
C PHE A 23 10.01 -10.49 5.28
N GLY A 24 10.72 -11.18 4.39
CA GLY A 24 10.46 -12.59 4.08
C GLY A 24 9.34 -12.81 3.07
N SER A 25 8.71 -13.98 3.16
CA SER A 25 7.58 -14.40 2.31
C SER A 25 6.36 -13.50 2.51
N TYR A 26 5.90 -12.87 1.42
CA TYR A 26 4.64 -12.12 1.39
C TYR A 26 3.47 -12.95 1.91
N PHE A 27 3.36 -14.20 1.45
CA PHE A 27 2.25 -15.09 1.78
C PHE A 27 2.22 -15.43 3.27
N ASP A 28 3.38 -15.76 3.86
CA ASP A 28 3.45 -16.09 5.29
C ASP A 28 3.16 -14.87 6.15
N ASN A 29 3.66 -13.69 5.74
CA ASN A 29 3.33 -12.44 6.41
C ASN A 29 1.82 -12.16 6.41
N VAL A 30 1.18 -12.12 5.23
CA VAL A 30 -0.24 -11.77 5.16
C VAL A 30 -1.15 -12.84 5.78
N LEU A 31 -0.81 -14.13 5.65
CA LEU A 31 -1.60 -15.21 6.25
C LEU A 31 -1.50 -15.20 7.78
N SER A 32 -0.33 -14.87 8.35
CA SER A 32 -0.18 -14.75 9.80
C SER A 32 -1.10 -13.68 10.40
N TRP A 33 -1.23 -12.54 9.73
CA TRP A 33 -2.17 -11.47 10.12
C TRP A 33 -3.62 -11.81 9.78
N TYR A 34 -3.87 -12.49 8.64
CA TYR A 34 -5.20 -12.91 8.25
C TYR A 34 -5.82 -13.88 9.26
N ALA A 35 -5.01 -14.76 9.87
CA ALA A 35 -5.46 -15.64 10.95
C ALA A 35 -6.01 -14.86 12.16
N ARG A 36 -5.48 -13.66 12.41
CA ARG A 36 -5.83 -12.76 13.51
C ARG A 36 -6.87 -11.70 13.15
N ARG A 37 -7.40 -11.70 11.92
CA ARG A 37 -8.29 -10.64 11.42
C ARG A 37 -9.59 -10.43 12.20
N ASN A 38 -9.96 -11.41 13.04
CA ASN A 38 -11.16 -11.35 13.89
C ASN A 38 -10.81 -11.00 15.35
N ASP A 39 -9.53 -10.79 15.67
CA ASP A 39 -9.13 -10.32 16.98
C ASP A 39 -9.69 -8.91 17.20
N PRO A 40 -10.20 -8.58 18.40
CA PRO A 40 -10.85 -7.29 18.66
C PRO A 40 -9.92 -6.08 18.45
N ASN A 41 -8.60 -6.28 18.55
CA ASN A 41 -7.58 -5.24 18.39
C ASN A 41 -6.83 -5.36 17.05
N VAL A 42 -7.41 -6.00 16.04
CA VAL A 42 -6.84 -6.09 14.69
C VAL A 42 -7.87 -5.65 13.65
N LEU A 43 -7.60 -4.55 12.97
CA LEU A 43 -8.34 -4.15 11.77
C LEU A 43 -7.61 -4.64 10.52
N PHE A 44 -8.24 -5.54 9.78
CA PHE A 44 -7.70 -6.07 8.52
C PHE A 44 -8.51 -5.56 7.33
N PHE A 45 -7.87 -4.85 6.40
CA PHE A 45 -8.51 -4.39 5.16
C PHE A 45 -7.54 -4.44 3.97
N TYR A 46 -8.10 -4.28 2.77
CA TYR A 46 -7.36 -4.37 1.51
C TYR A 46 -7.08 -2.98 0.93
N TYR A 47 -5.88 -2.80 0.37
CA TYR A 47 -5.52 -1.56 -0.31
C TYR A 47 -6.48 -1.25 -1.46
N GLU A 48 -6.94 -2.26 -2.18
CA GLU A 48 -7.89 -2.12 -3.28
C GLU A 48 -9.25 -1.62 -2.79
N THR A 49 -9.71 -2.07 -1.62
CA THR A 49 -10.93 -1.56 -0.99
C THR A 49 -10.77 -0.11 -0.55
N LEU A 50 -9.61 0.27 -0.01
CA LEU A 50 -9.31 1.66 0.32
C LEU A 50 -9.34 2.54 -0.94
N LYS A 51 -8.80 2.06 -2.07
CA LYS A 51 -8.82 2.78 -3.34
C LYS A 51 -10.22 2.93 -3.93
N GLU A 52 -11.04 1.90 -3.83
CA GLU A 52 -12.41 1.88 -4.36
C GLU A 52 -13.39 2.65 -3.47
N ARG A 53 -13.26 2.54 -2.14
CA ARG A 53 -14.21 3.05 -1.15
C ARG A 53 -13.50 3.78 0.00
N PRO A 54 -12.79 4.88 -0.26
CA PRO A 54 -11.97 5.56 0.74
C PRO A 54 -12.79 6.09 1.93
N VAL A 55 -14.01 6.58 1.67
CA VAL A 55 -14.93 7.07 2.73
C VAL A 55 -15.32 5.93 3.67
N THR A 56 -15.70 4.77 3.13
CA THR A 56 -16.09 3.60 3.92
C THR A 56 -14.92 3.14 4.79
N VAL A 57 -13.73 2.95 4.20
CA VAL A 57 -12.56 2.50 4.97
C VAL A 57 -12.13 3.53 6.03
N THR A 58 -12.28 4.83 5.75
CA THR A 58 -12.03 5.89 6.76
C THR A 58 -12.97 5.75 7.96
N LEU A 59 -14.25 5.47 7.72
CA LEU A 59 -15.22 5.25 8.78
C LEU A 59 -14.97 3.92 9.53
N ASP A 60 -14.56 2.87 8.83
CA ASP A 60 -14.19 1.58 9.46
C ASP A 60 -12.98 1.75 10.39
N ILE A 61 -11.96 2.52 9.97
CA ILE A 61 -10.81 2.87 10.81
C ILE A 61 -11.26 3.69 12.02
N ALA A 62 -12.13 4.69 11.81
CA ALA A 62 -12.64 5.52 12.90
C ALA A 62 -13.40 4.67 13.94
N GLU A 63 -14.27 3.77 13.48
CA GLU A 63 -15.05 2.89 14.35
C GLU A 63 -14.15 1.94 15.15
N PHE A 64 -13.12 1.39 14.50
CA PHE A 64 -12.14 0.52 15.15
C PHE A 64 -11.33 1.25 16.23
N LEU A 65 -11.01 2.53 16.02
CA LEU A 65 -10.30 3.34 17.02
C LEU A 65 -11.22 3.76 18.17
N ASP A 66 -12.41 4.28 17.85
CA ASP A 66 -13.44 4.70 18.82
C ASP A 66 -14.77 5.00 18.09
N ALA A 67 -15.86 4.35 18.50
CA ALA A 67 -17.20 4.57 17.96
C ALA A 67 -17.62 6.06 17.95
N ARG A 68 -17.20 6.84 18.96
CA ARG A 68 -17.52 8.28 19.06
C ARG A 68 -16.85 9.09 17.96
N ILE A 69 -15.66 8.69 17.50
CA ILE A 69 -14.99 9.32 16.36
C ILE A 69 -15.78 9.02 15.09
N ALA A 70 -16.21 7.77 14.89
CA ALA A 70 -17.01 7.40 13.73
C ALA A 70 -18.36 8.14 13.68
N GLU A 71 -19.07 8.25 14.81
CA GLU A 71 -20.30 9.03 14.92
C GLU A 71 -20.09 10.49 14.54
N ARG A 72 -19.04 11.13 15.06
CA ARG A 72 -18.68 12.50 14.70
C ARG A 72 -18.42 12.65 13.19
N LEU A 73 -17.67 11.73 12.58
CA LEU A 73 -17.39 11.78 11.15
C LEU A 73 -18.63 11.54 10.29
N ARG A 74 -19.56 10.69 10.72
CA ARG A 74 -20.85 10.49 10.04
C ARG A 74 -21.74 11.73 10.12
N GLY A 75 -21.66 12.49 11.23
CA GLY A 75 -22.41 13.73 11.43
C GLY A 75 -21.79 14.98 10.80
N ASP A 76 -20.50 14.94 10.43
CA ASP A 76 -19.76 16.06 9.85
C ASP A 76 -19.15 15.67 8.50
N GLU A 77 -19.97 15.80 7.44
CA GLU A 77 -19.57 15.43 6.08
C GLU A 77 -18.38 16.27 5.57
N ALA A 78 -18.28 17.54 5.99
CA ALA A 78 -17.18 18.41 5.59
C ALA A 78 -15.85 17.93 6.17
N LEU A 79 -15.84 17.55 7.46
CA LEU A 79 -14.67 16.96 8.11
C LEU A 79 -14.29 15.61 7.50
N LEU A 80 -15.26 14.74 7.27
CA LEU A 80 -15.01 13.44 6.63
C LEU A 80 -14.38 13.60 5.24
N ARG A 81 -14.94 14.50 4.42
CA ARG A 81 -14.40 14.81 3.09
C ARG A 81 -13.01 15.41 3.16
N TYR A 82 -12.77 16.30 4.13
CA TYR A 82 -11.45 16.89 4.37
C TYR A 82 -10.40 15.81 4.69
N ILE A 83 -10.71 14.85 5.56
CA ILE A 83 -9.80 13.75 5.92
C ILE A 83 -9.51 12.88 4.69
N VAL A 84 -10.54 12.49 3.95
CA VAL A 84 -10.40 11.67 2.74
C VAL A 84 -9.57 12.40 1.68
N ASP A 85 -9.76 13.70 1.49
CA ASP A 85 -8.96 14.51 0.58
C ASP A 85 -7.49 14.61 1.02
N LYS A 86 -7.23 14.91 2.28
CA LYS A 86 -5.87 15.03 2.83
C LYS A 86 -5.10 13.72 2.83
N THR A 87 -5.79 12.59 2.93
CA THR A 87 -5.21 11.24 2.85
C THR A 87 -5.24 10.65 1.44
N SER A 88 -5.68 11.41 0.44
CA SER A 88 -5.63 11.00 -0.95
C SER A 88 -4.17 10.89 -1.44
N PHE A 89 -3.94 10.05 -2.46
CA PHE A 89 -2.59 9.87 -3.02
C PHE A 89 -1.96 11.18 -3.50
N GLY A 90 -2.75 12.06 -4.15
CA GLY A 90 -2.29 13.35 -4.64
C GLY A 90 -1.86 14.27 -3.50
N SER A 91 -2.71 14.40 -2.48
CA SER A 91 -2.44 15.22 -1.29
C SER A 91 -1.24 14.71 -0.50
N LEU A 92 -1.15 13.40 -0.26
CA LEU A 92 -0.01 12.81 0.44
C LEU A 92 1.29 12.97 -0.35
N LYS A 93 1.26 12.79 -1.67
CA LYS A 93 2.42 13.01 -2.55
C LYS A 93 2.89 14.46 -2.52
N ALA A 94 1.95 15.41 -2.65
CA ALA A 94 2.27 16.83 -2.58
C ALA A 94 2.85 17.22 -1.21
N SER A 95 2.23 16.74 -0.12
CA SER A 95 2.70 17.00 1.24
C SER A 95 4.10 16.43 1.49
N ALA A 96 4.40 15.22 1.00
CA ALA A 96 5.74 14.65 1.11
C ALA A 96 6.80 15.45 0.35
N ILE A 97 6.47 15.94 -0.85
CA ILE A 97 7.37 16.81 -1.63
C ILE A 97 7.61 18.13 -0.88
N SER A 98 6.56 18.75 -0.33
CA SER A 98 6.69 19.99 0.45
C SER A 98 7.55 19.81 1.70
N ALA A 99 7.27 18.77 2.51
CA ALA A 99 8.04 18.50 3.73
C ALA A 99 9.54 18.27 3.43
N ILE A 100 9.84 17.59 2.33
CA ILE A 100 11.20 17.36 1.87
C ILE A 100 11.87 18.67 1.41
N SER A 101 11.14 19.54 0.70
CA SER A 101 11.65 20.86 0.31
C SER A 101 11.95 21.75 1.52
N GLU A 102 11.12 21.72 2.57
CA GLU A 102 11.31 22.50 3.81
C GLU A 102 12.53 22.02 4.61
N LEU A 103 12.74 20.69 4.70
CA LEU A 103 13.93 20.10 5.31
C LEU A 103 15.23 20.49 4.57
N GLY A 104 15.15 20.70 3.26
CA GLY A 104 16.27 21.18 2.44
C GLY A 104 16.61 22.67 2.65
N THR A 105 15.71 23.46 3.24
CA THR A 105 15.92 24.91 3.43
C THR A 105 16.43 25.30 4.81
N GLU A 106 16.14 24.53 5.87
CA GLU A 106 16.44 24.99 7.24
C GLU A 106 17.80 24.61 7.79
N LYS A 107 18.50 23.59 7.27
CA LYS A 107 19.88 23.25 7.69
C LYS A 107 20.57 22.47 6.58
N GLY A 108 21.54 23.09 5.90
CA GLY A 108 22.52 22.34 5.13
C GLY A 108 23.24 21.35 6.04
N LYS A 109 22.86 20.06 6.01
CA LYS A 109 23.58 18.95 6.68
C LYS A 109 23.14 17.52 6.34
N ALA A 110 22.59 17.30 5.15
CA ALA A 110 22.86 16.06 4.43
C ALA A 110 23.15 16.51 3.00
N GLY A 111 24.32 16.19 2.44
CA GLY A 111 24.70 16.60 1.08
C GLY A 111 23.87 15.97 -0.04
N LEU A 112 22.57 15.77 0.20
CA LEU A 112 21.59 15.33 -0.78
C LEU A 112 21.03 16.60 -1.44
N GLU A 113 21.43 16.82 -2.67
CA GLU A 113 20.89 17.89 -3.52
C GLU A 113 19.36 17.83 -3.55
N LYS A 114 18.71 18.99 -3.65
CA LYS A 114 17.25 19.12 -3.76
C LYS A 114 16.66 18.16 -4.80
N ASP A 115 17.34 17.97 -5.92
CA ASP A 115 16.94 17.04 -6.98
C ASP A 115 16.93 15.57 -6.52
N ARG A 116 17.86 15.15 -5.65
CA ARG A 116 17.87 13.80 -5.07
C ARG A 116 16.71 13.59 -4.11
N LEU A 117 16.39 14.62 -3.34
CA LEU A 117 15.31 14.63 -2.38
C LEU A 117 13.92 14.65 -3.08
N ASP A 118 13.76 15.47 -4.11
CA ASP A 118 12.56 15.48 -4.96
C ASP A 118 12.40 14.15 -5.70
N ASN A 119 13.50 13.56 -6.21
CA ASN A 119 13.48 12.23 -6.80
C ASN A 119 13.09 11.15 -5.77
N LEU A 120 13.55 11.23 -4.53
CA LEU A 120 13.16 10.30 -3.46
C LEU A 120 11.66 10.39 -3.17
N ALA A 121 11.11 11.59 -3.06
CA ALA A 121 9.68 11.82 -2.85
C ALA A 121 8.84 11.24 -4.01
N ARG A 122 9.25 11.52 -5.26
CA ARG A 122 8.59 11.02 -6.47
C ARG A 122 8.67 9.50 -6.58
N ASN A 123 9.77 8.90 -6.14
CA ASN A 123 9.96 7.45 -6.15
C ASN A 123 9.20 6.75 -5.01
N PHE A 124 9.02 7.41 -3.87
CA PHE A 124 8.20 6.89 -2.77
C PHE A 124 6.70 6.90 -3.16
N PHE A 125 6.19 8.03 -3.63
CA PHE A 125 4.83 8.15 -4.18
C PHE A 125 4.80 7.91 -5.69
N ARG A 126 4.92 6.65 -6.08
CA ARG A 126 5.10 6.25 -7.49
C ARG A 126 3.85 6.47 -8.35
N LYS A 127 2.80 5.67 -8.17
CA LYS A 127 1.54 5.73 -8.96
C LYS A 127 0.25 5.70 -8.14
N GLY A 128 0.22 4.93 -7.04
CA GLY A 128 -0.98 4.84 -6.19
C GLY A 128 -2.18 4.20 -6.88
N GLU A 129 -1.94 3.30 -7.84
CA GLU A 129 -2.98 2.63 -8.65
C GLU A 129 -3.01 1.12 -8.39
N VAL A 130 -4.19 0.52 -8.59
CA VAL A 130 -4.38 -0.94 -8.56
C VAL A 130 -4.16 -1.47 -9.99
N GLY A 131 -3.45 -2.59 -10.12
CA GLY A 131 -3.27 -3.26 -11.41
C GLY A 131 -2.00 -2.88 -12.20
N ASP A 132 -1.10 -2.06 -11.65
CA ASP A 132 0.14 -1.70 -12.34
C ASP A 132 1.04 -2.91 -12.63
N TRP A 133 0.85 -4.03 -11.90
CA TRP A 133 1.54 -5.30 -12.15
C TRP A 133 1.42 -5.76 -13.60
N LYS A 134 0.31 -5.45 -14.29
CA LYS A 134 0.06 -5.80 -15.70
C LYS A 134 1.09 -5.20 -16.67
N ARG A 135 1.78 -4.14 -16.24
CA ARG A 135 2.82 -3.47 -17.05
C ARG A 135 4.22 -4.05 -16.82
N HIS A 136 4.38 -4.91 -15.81
CA HIS A 136 5.70 -5.42 -15.40
C HIS A 136 5.81 -6.94 -15.50
N LEU A 137 4.75 -7.68 -15.18
CA LEU A 137 4.77 -9.14 -15.26
C LEU A 137 4.72 -9.61 -16.71
N LYS A 138 5.61 -10.54 -17.06
CA LYS A 138 5.47 -11.36 -18.27
C LYS A 138 4.34 -12.36 -18.08
N PRO A 139 3.71 -12.87 -19.17
CA PRO A 139 2.64 -13.85 -19.07
C PRO A 139 2.99 -15.09 -18.22
N GLU A 140 4.23 -15.56 -18.31
CA GLU A 140 4.72 -16.72 -17.55
C GLU A 140 4.83 -16.40 -16.04
N GLN A 141 5.30 -15.20 -15.70
CA GLN A 141 5.41 -14.72 -14.32
C GLN A 141 4.02 -14.53 -13.71
N GLU A 142 3.10 -13.92 -14.45
CA GLU A 142 1.70 -13.79 -14.03
C GLU A 142 1.08 -15.16 -13.73
N GLN A 143 1.24 -16.13 -14.64
CA GLN A 143 0.70 -17.47 -14.43
C GLN A 143 1.31 -18.18 -13.21
N ARG A 144 2.61 -18.01 -12.96
CA ARG A 144 3.29 -18.56 -11.78
C ARG A 144 2.78 -17.91 -10.50
N LEU A 145 2.69 -16.58 -10.46
CA LEU A 145 2.17 -15.85 -9.30
C LEU A 145 0.71 -16.23 -9.03
N ARG A 146 -0.12 -16.35 -10.07
CA ARG A 146 -1.52 -16.77 -9.96
C ARG A 146 -1.66 -18.17 -9.36
N ARG A 147 -0.86 -19.13 -9.81
CA ARG A 147 -0.84 -20.49 -9.25
C ARG A 147 -0.47 -20.47 -7.77
N LEU A 148 0.57 -19.71 -7.40
CA LEU A 148 0.99 -19.60 -6.02
C LEU A 148 -0.06 -18.91 -5.14
N CYS A 149 -0.70 -17.84 -5.63
CA CYS A 149 -1.81 -17.20 -4.93
C CYS A 149 -3.00 -18.14 -4.74
N GLU A 150 -3.34 -18.94 -5.75
CA GLU A 150 -4.38 -19.95 -5.61
C GLU A 150 -4.00 -21.00 -4.56
N GLU A 151 -2.80 -21.56 -4.64
CA GLU A 151 -2.32 -22.56 -3.68
C GLU A 151 -2.33 -22.03 -2.24
N ARG A 152 -1.80 -20.83 -2.02
CA ARG A 152 -1.55 -20.27 -0.68
C ARG A 152 -2.76 -19.55 -0.08
N LEU A 153 -3.61 -18.95 -0.90
CA LEU A 153 -4.69 -18.08 -0.41
C LEU A 153 -6.08 -18.71 -0.55
N LYS A 154 -6.23 -19.85 -1.24
CA LYS A 154 -7.53 -20.50 -1.42
C LYS A 154 -8.20 -20.79 -0.07
N GLY A 155 -9.50 -20.55 -0.02
CA GLY A 155 -10.28 -20.62 1.22
C GLY A 155 -10.27 -19.33 2.05
N THR A 156 -9.41 -18.35 1.74
CA THR A 156 -9.39 -17.06 2.44
C THR A 156 -10.19 -15.97 1.69
N GLY A 157 -10.54 -14.91 2.43
CA GLY A 157 -11.05 -13.66 1.85
C GLY A 157 -10.05 -13.00 0.90
N MET A 158 -8.75 -13.19 1.12
CA MET A 158 -7.70 -12.62 0.27
C MET A 158 -7.77 -13.18 -1.15
N TRP A 159 -8.03 -14.49 -1.32
CA TRP A 159 -8.23 -15.08 -2.65
C TRP A 159 -9.42 -14.49 -3.39
N ARG A 160 -10.52 -14.17 -2.68
CA ARG A 160 -11.68 -13.50 -3.29
C ARG A 160 -11.33 -12.10 -3.78
N THR A 161 -10.63 -11.31 -2.95
CA THR A 161 -10.11 -10.00 -3.34
C THR A 161 -9.17 -10.13 -4.54
N TRP A 162 -8.25 -11.07 -4.49
CA TRP A 162 -7.29 -11.31 -5.58
C TRP A 162 -8.03 -11.63 -6.88
N LYS A 163 -8.99 -12.55 -6.89
CA LYS A 163 -9.80 -12.85 -8.09
C LYS A 163 -10.62 -11.67 -8.64
N LYS A 164 -10.93 -10.65 -7.83
CA LYS A 164 -11.61 -9.44 -8.30
C LYS A 164 -10.65 -8.52 -9.08
N TRP A 165 -9.42 -8.38 -8.61
CA TRP A 165 -8.47 -7.37 -9.11
C TRP A 165 -7.34 -7.94 -9.98
N PHE A 166 -7.20 -9.27 -10.03
CA PHE A 166 -6.27 -10.02 -10.88
C PHE A 166 -6.98 -10.71 -12.07
N GLN A 167 -8.00 -10.04 -12.62
CA GLN A 167 -8.57 -10.37 -13.94
C GLN A 167 -7.90 -9.55 -15.03
#